data_AF-A0A4Q6GJF5-F1
#
_entry.id   AF-A0A4Q6GJF5-F1
#
_cell.length_a   1.000
_cell.length_b   1.000
_cell.length_c   1.000
_cell.angle_alpha   90.00
_cell.angle_beta   90.00
_cell.angle_gamma   90.00
#
_symmetry.space_group_name_H-M   'P 1'
#
loop_
_entity.id
_entity.type
_entity.pdbx_description
1 polymer ?
#
loop_
_entity_poly.entity_id
_entity_poly.type
_entity_poly.pdbx_seq_one_letter_code
_entity_poly.pdbx_strand_id
1 'polypeptide(L)'
;MSATPRVTTYVAEWGSPDHYWLPGLYIQGSTPLNTAGTAEGTLYVPWCLAREVSLPIKASYTAYVFSSYELASLSAIPTLAASINLHNLDNINWLLNNYKQYNAVDGDVQGAIWKMMGSDPIHRFIGPQNIAKIDALVAEAMKHDGYVPDIDGTIGVVVDPTSGGTHSQPLLVEMKAAAIGDRVWHDANANGIQDAGEQGIAGVTVKLVRDQNLDGDFDDAGEQLGTTTTDASGNYMFKGLTPSLNYQVSFSLPAGYERTSPRQADGSAGSGANSDALLSSVVVLAPGEKNTGIDAGFYNGASLGDRVWLDANANGRQDDGETGAAGQQRHAHARDAGLAVVLT
;
A
#
# COMPACT_ATOMS: atom_id res chain seq x y z
N MET A 1 -20.42 -7.49 4.80
CA MET A 1 -20.78 -7.74 6.22
C MET A 1 -20.03 -6.70 7.07
N SER A 2 -20.52 -6.26 8.23
CA SER A 2 -19.72 -5.31 9.04
C SER A 2 -18.59 -6.10 9.69
N ALA A 3 -17.42 -6.09 9.08
CA ALA A 3 -16.27 -6.77 9.64
C ALA A 3 -15.74 -6.01 10.87
N THR A 4 -14.97 -6.73 11.69
CA THR A 4 -14.60 -6.26 13.03
C THR A 4 -13.54 -5.17 12.87
N PRO A 5 -13.74 -3.95 13.40
CA PRO A 5 -12.76 -2.88 13.27
C PRO A 5 -11.40 -3.27 13.87
N ARG A 6 -10.32 -2.72 13.31
CA ARG A 6 -8.95 -2.93 13.80
C ARG A 6 -8.84 -2.36 15.21
N VAL A 7 -8.35 -3.15 16.17
CA VAL A 7 -8.23 -2.73 17.57
C VAL A 7 -6.77 -2.81 18.03
N THR A 8 -6.33 -1.80 18.76
CA THR A 8 -5.05 -1.77 19.49
C THR A 8 -5.30 -1.50 20.97
N THR A 9 -4.36 -1.89 21.83
CA THR A 9 -4.33 -1.46 23.24
C THR A 9 -3.09 -0.64 23.53
N TYR A 10 -3.24 0.43 24.29
CA TYR A 10 -2.13 1.32 24.63
C TYR A 10 -2.30 1.93 26.02
N VAL A 11 -1.19 2.40 26.58
CA VAL A 11 -1.18 3.26 27.77
C VAL A 11 -0.75 4.66 27.35
N ALA A 12 -1.53 5.66 27.78
CA ALA A 12 -1.12 7.05 27.65
C ALA A 12 -0.08 7.35 28.75
N GLU A 13 1.19 7.47 28.39
CA GLU A 13 2.26 7.81 29.32
C GLU A 13 2.57 9.31 29.29
N TRP A 14 3.14 9.83 30.38
CA TRP A 14 3.61 11.22 30.58
C TRP A 14 3.07 12.29 29.59
N GLY A 15 2.04 13.00 30.04
CA GLY A 15 1.68 14.36 29.63
C GLY A 15 1.13 15.05 30.89
N SER A 16 1.60 16.24 31.24
CA SER A 16 1.15 16.89 32.49
C SER A 16 -0.31 17.37 32.33
N PRO A 17 -1.20 17.16 33.31
CA PRO A 17 -2.54 17.78 33.34
C PRO A 17 -2.49 19.31 33.20
N ASP A 18 -1.34 19.91 33.57
CA ASP A 18 -1.14 21.34 33.70
C ASP A 18 0.01 21.90 32.84
N HIS A 19 0.68 21.11 31.98
CA HIS A 19 1.82 21.57 31.15
C HIS A 19 1.96 20.81 29.81
N TYR A 20 1.56 21.50 28.73
CA TYR A 20 2.24 21.69 27.42
C TYR A 20 3.00 20.56 26.68
N TRP A 21 2.81 19.28 27.00
CA TRP A 21 3.36 18.17 26.21
C TRP A 21 2.27 17.19 25.82
N LEU A 22 2.27 16.78 24.55
CA LEU A 22 1.42 15.71 24.07
C LEU A 22 1.75 14.43 24.84
N PRO A 23 0.75 13.67 25.31
CA PRO A 23 1.01 12.43 26.04
C PRO A 23 1.76 11.47 25.14
N GLY A 24 2.80 10.81 25.62
CA GLY A 24 3.40 9.71 24.88
C GLY A 24 2.44 8.53 24.79
N LEU A 25 2.36 7.87 23.64
CA LEU A 25 1.50 6.70 23.48
C LEU A 25 2.34 5.42 23.45
N TYR A 26 2.21 4.61 24.50
CA TYR A 26 2.91 3.34 24.64
C TYR A 26 2.00 2.18 24.20
N ILE A 27 2.27 1.61 23.03
CA ILE A 27 1.51 0.48 22.48
C ILE A 27 1.88 -0.81 23.23
N GLN A 28 0.88 -1.59 23.65
CA GLN A 28 1.05 -2.86 24.38
C GLN A 28 0.69 -4.07 23.52
N GLY A 29 1.42 -5.18 23.65
CA GLY A 29 1.11 -6.45 22.99
C GLY A 29 1.48 -6.48 21.51
N SER A 30 1.01 -7.49 20.76
CA SER A 30 1.08 -7.55 19.30
C SER A 30 -0.22 -7.02 18.69
N THR A 31 -0.21 -5.77 18.22
CA THR A 31 -1.36 -5.01 17.72
C THR A 31 -1.16 -4.62 16.25
N PRO A 32 -2.22 -4.20 15.54
CA PRO A 32 -2.08 -3.74 14.16
C PRO A 32 -1.04 -2.62 13.99
N LEU A 33 -0.71 -1.84 15.02
CA LEU A 33 0.31 -0.80 14.89
C LEU A 33 1.75 -1.34 14.97
N ASN A 34 1.95 -2.60 15.40
CA ASN A 34 3.28 -3.20 15.55
C ASN A 34 3.47 -4.56 14.86
N THR A 35 2.41 -5.14 14.30
CA THR A 35 2.44 -6.44 13.59
C THR A 35 3.38 -6.46 12.39
N ALA A 36 3.86 -5.30 11.97
CA ALA A 36 4.77 -5.15 10.86
C ALA A 36 6.15 -4.62 11.31
N GLY A 37 6.69 -5.09 12.43
CA GLY A 37 8.13 -5.00 12.70
C GLY A 37 8.61 -3.84 13.57
N THR A 38 7.73 -3.01 14.13
CA THR A 38 8.13 -2.14 15.26
C THR A 38 8.12 -2.95 16.54
N ALA A 39 9.15 -2.84 17.38
CA ALA A 39 9.23 -3.56 18.65
C ALA A 39 8.02 -3.24 19.55
N GLU A 40 7.51 -4.26 20.24
CA GLU A 40 6.53 -4.08 21.31
C GLU A 40 7.05 -3.03 22.32
N GLY A 41 6.20 -2.10 22.75
CA GLY A 41 6.60 -0.99 23.61
C GLY A 41 7.24 0.21 22.90
N THR A 42 7.02 0.36 21.60
CA THR A 42 7.40 1.60 20.88
C THR A 42 6.59 2.78 21.41
N LEU A 43 7.29 3.86 21.76
CA LEU A 43 6.69 5.14 22.16
C LEU A 43 6.39 5.97 20.90
N TYR A 44 5.12 6.29 20.71
CA TYR A 44 4.68 7.18 19.65
C TYR A 44 4.39 8.58 20.19
N VAL A 45 4.60 9.59 19.35
CA VAL A 45 4.19 10.98 19.62
C VAL A 45 2.83 11.21 18.94
N PRO A 46 1.72 11.28 19.71
CA PRO A 46 0.40 11.50 19.14
C PRO A 46 0.05 12.98 19.10
N TRP A 47 -0.79 13.35 18.14
CA TRP A 47 -1.41 14.66 18.02
C TRP A 47 -2.89 14.59 18.38
N CYS A 48 -3.37 15.52 19.19
CA CYS A 48 -4.78 15.58 19.58
C CYS A 48 -5.64 16.09 18.41
N LEU A 49 -6.63 15.30 17.98
CA LEU A 49 -7.57 15.73 16.94
C LEU A 49 -8.73 16.56 17.49
N ALA A 50 -9.23 16.19 18.68
CA ALA A 50 -10.22 17.00 19.41
C ALA A 50 -9.52 17.94 20.42
N ARG A 51 -10.08 19.13 20.61
CA ARG A 51 -9.54 20.16 21.51
C ARG A 51 -10.01 20.05 22.96
N GLU A 52 -11.24 19.59 23.16
CA GLU A 52 -11.93 19.66 24.46
C GLU A 52 -12.08 18.30 25.15
N VAL A 53 -11.57 17.24 24.54
CA VAL A 53 -11.63 15.90 25.11
C VAL A 53 -10.31 15.63 25.85
N SER A 54 -10.40 15.14 27.08
CA SER A 54 -9.21 14.79 27.85
C SER A 54 -8.80 13.34 27.59
N LEU A 55 -7.49 13.08 27.68
CA LEU A 55 -6.93 11.74 27.72
C LEU A 55 -6.25 11.52 29.08
N PRO A 56 -6.94 10.88 30.05
CA PRO A 56 -6.31 10.48 31.31
C PRO A 56 -4.99 9.71 31.12
N ILE A 57 -3.92 10.20 31.76
CA ILE A 57 -2.61 9.54 31.74
C ILE A 57 -2.59 8.31 32.65
N LYS A 58 -1.69 7.37 32.36
CA LYS A 58 -1.50 6.09 33.05
C LYS A 58 -2.74 5.19 33.04
N ALA A 59 -3.69 5.48 32.16
CA ALA A 59 -4.83 4.63 31.87
C ALA A 59 -4.55 3.79 30.62
N SER A 60 -5.12 2.59 30.60
CA SER A 60 -5.14 1.72 29.42
C SER A 60 -6.38 2.00 28.58
N TYR A 61 -6.17 2.05 27.27
CA TYR A 61 -7.22 2.27 26.29
C TYR A 61 -7.24 1.14 25.27
N THR A 62 -8.45 0.76 24.87
CA THR A 62 -8.69 -0.03 23.68
C THR A 62 -9.13 0.92 22.59
N ALA A 63 -8.47 0.92 21.44
CA ALA A 63 -8.72 1.92 20.41
C ALA A 63 -8.91 1.31 19.04
N TYR A 64 -9.83 1.89 18.29
CA TYR A 64 -9.96 1.59 16.88
C TYR A 64 -8.85 2.29 16.08
N VAL A 65 -8.36 1.63 15.05
CA VAL A 65 -7.23 2.08 14.24
C VAL A 65 -7.66 2.27 12.80
N PHE A 66 -7.40 3.47 12.26
CA PHE A 66 -7.75 3.84 10.90
C PHE A 66 -6.59 4.57 10.23
N SER A 67 -6.40 4.37 8.94
CA SER A 67 -5.57 5.27 8.15
C SER A 67 -6.23 6.65 8.04
N SER A 68 -5.42 7.71 7.99
CA SER A 68 -5.89 9.07 7.67
C SER A 68 -6.62 9.19 6.32
N TYR A 69 -6.45 8.23 5.41
CA TYR A 69 -7.13 8.21 4.11
C TYR A 69 -8.47 7.43 4.12
N GLU A 70 -8.88 6.86 5.26
CA GLU A 70 -10.14 6.11 5.38
C GLU A 70 -11.34 6.98 5.76
N LEU A 71 -11.60 8.01 4.96
CA LEU A 71 -12.60 9.03 5.29
C LEU A 71 -13.99 8.44 5.57
N ALA A 72 -14.41 7.41 4.83
CA ALA A 72 -15.70 6.74 5.06
C ALA A 72 -15.76 6.10 6.46
N SER A 73 -14.77 5.28 6.84
CA SER A 73 -14.70 4.65 8.16
C SER A 73 -14.59 5.68 9.28
N LEU A 74 -13.78 6.72 9.07
CA LEU A 74 -13.61 7.80 10.05
C LEU A 74 -14.89 8.61 10.26
N SER A 75 -15.63 8.88 9.19
CA SER A 75 -16.92 9.59 9.25
C SER A 75 -18.03 8.80 9.94
N ALA A 76 -17.85 7.48 10.10
CA ALA A 76 -18.79 6.64 10.83
C ALA A 76 -18.58 6.71 12.36
N ILE A 77 -17.47 7.30 12.83
CA ILE A 77 -17.17 7.42 14.25
C ILE A 77 -17.87 8.67 14.80
N PRO A 78 -18.86 8.53 15.71
CA PRO A 78 -19.71 9.66 16.10
C PRO A 78 -18.95 10.84 16.72
N THR A 79 -17.91 10.57 17.52
CA THR A 79 -17.10 11.62 18.17
C THR A 79 -16.25 12.42 17.19
N LEU A 80 -15.71 11.76 16.16
CA LEU A 80 -14.94 12.39 15.09
C LEU A 80 -15.87 13.12 14.12
N ALA A 81 -16.91 12.46 13.61
CA ALA A 81 -17.79 13.01 12.57
C ALA A 81 -18.56 14.27 13.00
N ALA A 82 -18.92 14.39 14.28
CA ALA A 82 -19.67 15.54 14.78
C ALA A 82 -18.81 16.77 15.11
N SER A 83 -17.49 16.61 15.22
CA SER A 83 -16.65 17.59 15.94
C SER A 83 -15.49 18.15 15.11
N ILE A 84 -15.16 17.55 13.97
CA ILE A 84 -13.93 17.88 13.23
C ILE A 84 -14.05 17.73 11.71
N ASN A 85 -13.26 18.50 10.96
CA ASN A 85 -13.16 18.38 9.50
C ASN A 85 -12.16 17.30 9.08
N LEU A 86 -12.66 16.08 8.87
CA LEU A 86 -11.84 14.91 8.48
C LEU A 86 -11.21 15.03 7.09
N HIS A 87 -11.75 15.88 6.21
CA HIS A 87 -11.21 16.04 4.85
C HIS A 87 -9.83 16.71 4.84
N ASN A 88 -9.41 17.33 5.94
CA ASN A 88 -8.10 17.99 6.02
C ASN A 88 -6.98 17.07 6.53
N LEU A 89 -7.23 15.76 6.70
CA LEU A 89 -6.23 14.83 7.25
C LEU A 89 -5.02 14.63 6.33
N ASP A 90 -5.21 14.72 5.02
CA ASP A 90 -4.11 14.74 4.03
C ASP A 90 -3.27 16.03 4.12
N ASN A 91 -3.92 17.19 4.30
CA ASN A 91 -3.25 18.46 4.58
C ASN A 91 -2.48 18.40 5.90
N ILE A 92 -3.01 17.72 6.91
CA ILE A 92 -2.30 17.47 8.18
C ILE A 92 -1.10 16.54 7.95
N ASN A 93 -1.23 15.49 7.13
CA ASN A 93 -0.09 14.67 6.74
C ASN A 93 1.01 15.53 6.09
N TRP A 94 0.64 16.47 5.20
CA TRP A 94 1.61 17.41 4.64
C TRP A 94 2.29 18.24 5.73
N LEU A 95 1.50 18.83 6.65
CA LEU A 95 2.02 19.65 7.74
C LEU A 95 3.04 18.86 8.58
N LEU A 96 2.72 17.62 8.97
CA LEU A 96 3.58 16.80 9.81
C LEU A 96 4.91 16.44 9.15
N ASN A 97 4.91 16.26 7.82
CA ASN A 97 6.14 16.05 7.06
C ASN A 97 6.97 17.33 6.85
N ASN A 98 6.37 18.51 7.00
CA ASN A 98 6.95 19.77 6.51
C ASN A 98 7.01 20.90 7.55
N TYR A 99 6.52 20.74 8.78
CA TYR A 99 6.46 21.87 9.72
C TYR A 99 7.85 22.35 10.18
N LYS A 100 8.84 21.45 10.21
CA LYS A 100 10.19 21.75 10.74
C LYS A 100 10.92 22.83 9.93
N GLN A 101 10.71 22.90 8.61
CA GLN A 101 11.29 23.97 7.78
C GLN A 101 10.75 25.36 8.12
N TYR A 102 9.60 25.46 8.79
CA TYR A 102 9.01 26.71 9.25
C TYR A 102 9.46 27.11 10.66
N ASN A 103 10.43 26.38 11.25
CA ASN A 103 10.90 26.59 12.62
C ASN A 103 9.72 26.61 13.63
N ALA A 104 8.73 25.76 13.36
CA ALA A 104 7.56 25.55 14.21
C ALA A 104 7.89 24.54 15.31
N VAL A 105 7.38 24.80 16.52
CA VAL A 105 7.47 23.88 17.65
C VAL A 105 6.18 23.07 17.76
N ASP A 106 6.18 21.98 18.53
CA ASP A 106 5.02 21.08 18.66
C ASP A 106 3.73 21.82 19.04
N GLY A 107 3.82 22.84 19.90
CA GLY A 107 2.67 23.70 20.22
C GLY A 107 2.08 24.41 19.00
N ASP A 108 2.92 24.94 18.10
CA ASP A 108 2.46 25.63 16.88
C ASP A 108 1.73 24.62 15.95
N VAL A 109 2.29 23.41 15.83
CA VAL A 109 1.75 22.31 15.02
C VAL A 109 0.41 21.81 15.59
N GLN A 110 0.33 21.57 16.90
CA GLN A 110 -0.90 21.13 17.55
C GLN A 110 -2.01 22.17 17.41
N GLY A 111 -1.68 23.46 17.52
CA GLY A 111 -2.62 24.56 17.26
C GLY A 111 -3.10 24.60 15.82
N ALA A 112 -2.20 24.34 14.85
CA ALA A 112 -2.55 24.28 13.43
C ALA A 112 -3.46 23.09 13.12
N ILE A 113 -3.16 21.91 13.68
CA ILE A 113 -4.02 20.72 13.56
C ILE A 113 -5.43 21.05 14.06
N TRP A 114 -5.60 21.63 15.25
CA TRP A 114 -6.93 21.99 15.74
C TRP A 114 -7.67 22.95 14.81
N LYS A 115 -6.99 23.99 14.28
CA LYS A 115 -7.60 24.91 13.30
C LYS A 115 -8.06 24.18 12.05
N MET A 116 -7.21 23.30 11.51
CA MET A 116 -7.54 22.49 10.33
C MET A 116 -8.70 21.53 10.61
N MET A 117 -8.80 21.03 11.84
CA MET A 117 -9.94 20.23 12.27
C MET A 117 -11.20 21.08 12.57
N GLY A 118 -11.16 22.40 12.44
CA GLY A 118 -12.33 23.28 12.63
C GLY A 118 -12.52 23.81 14.05
N SER A 119 -11.51 23.69 14.91
CA SER A 119 -11.50 24.21 16.28
C SER A 119 -10.46 25.32 16.46
N ASP A 120 -10.82 26.41 17.13
CA ASP A 120 -9.84 27.45 17.46
C ASP A 120 -8.79 26.94 18.46
N PRO A 121 -7.51 27.32 18.39
CA PRO A 121 -6.51 26.86 19.34
C PRO A 121 -6.72 27.53 20.70
N ILE A 122 -6.70 26.76 21.79
CA ILE A 122 -6.75 27.31 23.15
C ILE A 122 -5.33 27.52 23.65
N HIS A 123 -4.93 28.78 23.82
CA HIS A 123 -3.59 29.19 24.30
C HIS A 123 -3.11 28.47 25.57
N ARG A 124 -4.01 28.08 26.48
CA ARG A 124 -3.64 27.43 27.75
C ARG A 124 -3.01 26.05 27.60
N PHE A 125 -3.15 25.40 26.44
CA PHE A 125 -2.77 24.00 26.25
C PHE A 125 -1.54 23.79 25.38
N ILE A 126 -0.99 24.85 24.78
CA ILE A 126 -0.02 24.75 23.69
C ILE A 126 1.25 25.64 23.85
N GLY A 127 1.44 26.29 25.00
CA GLY A 127 2.68 26.97 25.40
C GLY A 127 2.74 28.42 24.94
N PRO A 128 3.92 29.08 24.98
CA PRO A 128 4.10 30.39 24.35
C PRO A 128 3.95 30.24 22.82
N GLN A 129 2.79 30.63 22.31
CA GLN A 129 2.37 30.47 20.92
C GLN A 129 2.69 31.69 20.08
N ASN A 130 2.95 31.46 18.79
CA ASN A 130 2.85 32.51 17.79
C ASN A 130 1.63 32.25 16.89
N ILE A 131 0.49 32.87 17.21
CA ILE A 131 -0.76 32.73 16.43
C ILE A 131 -0.54 33.04 14.95
N ALA A 132 0.27 34.06 14.63
CA ALA A 132 0.58 34.37 13.24
C ALA A 132 1.35 33.24 12.54
N LYS A 133 2.20 32.51 13.27
CA LYS A 133 2.88 31.32 12.73
C LYS A 133 1.89 30.16 12.52
N ILE A 134 0.98 29.92 13.46
CA ILE A 134 -0.08 28.92 13.28
C ILE A 134 -0.92 29.23 12.04
N ASP A 135 -1.36 30.48 11.90
CA ASP A 135 -2.15 30.91 10.74
C ASP A 135 -1.39 30.72 9.43
N ALA A 136 -0.08 31.01 9.43
CA ALA A 136 0.78 30.76 8.28
C ALA A 136 0.91 29.26 7.97
N LEU A 137 1.10 28.41 8.99
CA LEU A 137 1.17 26.95 8.82
C LEU A 137 -0.12 26.38 8.25
N VAL A 138 -1.28 26.80 8.77
CA VAL A 138 -2.59 26.38 8.28
C VAL A 138 -2.77 26.83 6.83
N ALA A 139 -2.52 28.11 6.54
CA ALA A 139 -2.66 28.64 5.20
C ALA A 139 -1.76 27.94 4.17
N GLU A 140 -0.58 27.48 4.59
CA GLU A 140 0.31 26.72 3.73
C GLU A 140 -0.15 25.27 3.57
N ALA A 141 -0.47 24.57 4.67
CA ALA A 141 -0.89 23.18 4.64
C ALA A 141 -2.15 22.97 3.79
N MET A 142 -3.10 23.91 3.87
CA MET A 142 -4.35 23.86 3.09
C MET A 142 -4.16 24.01 1.57
N LYS A 143 -2.94 24.27 1.08
CA LYS A 143 -2.62 24.27 -0.36
C LYS A 143 -2.29 22.88 -0.90
N HIS A 144 -2.15 21.88 -0.03
CA HIS A 144 -1.62 20.56 -0.35
C HIS A 144 -2.68 19.45 -0.24
N ASP A 145 -3.90 19.77 -0.66
CA ASP A 145 -5.02 18.82 -0.71
C ASP A 145 -4.66 17.62 -1.61
N GLY A 146 -4.93 16.41 -1.15
CA GLY A 146 -4.50 15.18 -1.79
C GLY A 146 -3.02 14.84 -1.61
N TYR A 147 -2.34 15.41 -0.60
CA TYR A 147 -0.96 15.05 -0.29
C TYR A 147 -0.82 13.56 0.00
N VAL A 148 0.15 12.92 -0.66
CA VAL A 148 0.58 11.54 -0.40
C VAL A 148 2.07 11.59 -0.05
N PRO A 149 2.49 11.09 1.13
CA PRO A 149 3.89 11.12 1.52
C PRO A 149 4.75 10.22 0.63
N ASP A 150 6.00 10.62 0.42
CA ASP A 150 7.00 9.78 -0.24
C ASP A 150 7.46 8.63 0.67
N ILE A 151 8.32 7.74 0.16
CA ILE A 151 8.78 6.50 0.82
C ILE A 151 9.39 6.75 2.22
N ASP A 152 10.05 7.88 2.42
CA ASP A 152 10.64 8.25 3.72
C ASP A 152 9.74 9.17 4.57
N GLY A 153 8.59 9.56 4.03
CA GLY A 153 7.62 10.40 4.70
C GLY A 153 6.89 9.68 5.83
N THR A 154 6.13 10.45 6.60
CA THR A 154 5.19 9.91 7.59
C THR A 154 3.76 9.99 7.09
N ILE A 155 2.97 9.01 7.49
CA ILE A 155 1.53 8.95 7.31
C ILE A 155 0.86 8.98 8.68
N GLY A 156 -0.23 9.73 8.78
CA GLY A 156 -1.05 9.77 9.97
C GLY A 156 -1.92 8.52 10.10
N VAL A 157 -1.87 7.91 11.28
CA VAL A 157 -2.78 6.83 11.68
C VAL A 157 -3.65 7.34 12.81
N VAL A 158 -4.96 7.33 12.57
CA VAL A 158 -5.95 7.77 13.55
C VAL A 158 -6.21 6.65 14.53
N VAL A 159 -6.04 6.97 15.81
CA VAL A 159 -6.37 6.11 16.94
C VAL A 159 -7.55 6.74 17.65
N ASP A 160 -8.65 6.01 17.70
CA ASP A 160 -9.89 6.43 18.35
C ASP A 160 -10.12 5.59 19.62
N PRO A 161 -9.66 6.09 20.78
CA PRO A 161 -9.70 5.33 22.01
C PRO A 161 -11.09 5.22 22.59
N THR A 162 -11.36 4.06 23.18
CA THR A 162 -12.56 3.79 23.97
C THR A 162 -12.16 3.48 25.42
N SER A 163 -12.90 4.06 26.37
CA SER A 163 -12.80 3.76 27.80
C SER A 163 -14.21 3.48 28.33
N GLY A 164 -14.43 2.28 28.88
CA GLY A 164 -15.77 1.86 29.33
C GLY A 164 -16.83 1.88 28.21
N GLY A 165 -16.42 1.68 26.95
CA GLY A 165 -17.30 1.74 25.78
C GLY A 165 -17.64 3.15 25.28
N THR A 166 -17.06 4.19 25.88
CA THR A 166 -17.22 5.58 25.42
C THR A 166 -15.94 6.05 24.74
N HIS A 167 -16.08 6.65 23.56
CA HIS A 167 -14.96 7.27 22.85
C HIS A 167 -14.33 8.41 23.68
N SER A 168 -13.01 8.43 23.73
CA SER A 168 -12.18 9.42 24.44
C SER A 168 -11.48 10.34 23.43
N GLN A 169 -10.34 10.95 23.77
CA GLN A 169 -9.61 11.87 22.90
C GLN A 169 -9.09 11.14 21.64
N PRO A 170 -9.58 11.43 20.43
CA PRO A 170 -9.00 10.89 19.22
C PRO A 170 -7.59 11.47 18.97
N LEU A 171 -6.71 10.61 18.49
CA LEU A 171 -5.30 10.91 18.28
C LEU A 171 -4.89 10.62 16.83
N LEU A 172 -3.94 11.39 16.32
CA LEU A 172 -3.23 11.09 15.10
C LEU A 172 -1.79 10.73 15.44
N VAL A 173 -1.35 9.54 15.06
CA VAL A 173 0.01 9.05 15.29
C VAL A 173 0.77 9.05 13.97
N GLU A 174 1.99 9.58 13.98
CA GLU A 174 2.88 9.53 12.82
C GLU A 174 3.54 8.17 12.71
N MET A 175 3.40 7.53 11.56
CA MET A 175 4.11 6.30 11.21
C MET A 175 4.88 6.49 9.91
N LYS A 176 6.01 5.80 9.74
CA LYS A 176 6.70 5.80 8.45
C LYS A 176 5.80 5.18 7.38
N ALA A 177 5.58 5.90 6.30
CA ALA A 177 4.80 5.41 5.18
C ALA A 177 5.51 4.21 4.53
N ALA A 178 4.73 3.25 4.06
CA ALA A 178 5.23 2.13 3.27
C ALA A 178 5.00 2.37 1.77
N ALA A 179 5.63 1.53 0.94
CA ALA A 179 5.47 1.56 -0.50
C ALA A 179 5.54 0.16 -1.10
N ILE A 180 4.83 -0.01 -2.23
CA ILE A 180 4.83 -1.25 -3.03
C ILE A 180 5.16 -0.87 -4.47
N GLY A 181 6.08 -1.60 -5.09
CA GLY A 181 6.34 -1.46 -6.51
C GLY A 181 7.35 -2.51 -6.96
N ASP A 182 7.81 -2.34 -8.19
CA ASP A 182 9.14 -2.71 -8.69
C ASP A 182 9.03 -2.80 -10.22
N ARG A 183 8.62 -3.93 -10.80
CA ARG A 183 8.77 -4.14 -12.25
C ARG A 183 7.71 -5.01 -12.94
N VAL A 184 7.47 -4.68 -14.21
CA VAL A 184 6.78 -5.54 -15.19
C VAL A 184 7.68 -5.72 -16.39
N TRP A 185 7.88 -6.96 -16.85
CA TRP A 185 8.88 -7.27 -17.87
C TRP A 185 8.41 -8.30 -18.90
N HIS A 186 9.10 -8.29 -20.05
CA HIS A 186 8.99 -9.30 -21.09
C HIS A 186 9.85 -10.49 -20.70
N ASP A 187 9.19 -11.53 -20.21
CA ASP A 187 9.79 -12.83 -19.91
C ASP A 187 9.97 -13.59 -21.22
N ALA A 188 11.14 -13.47 -21.83
CA ALA A 188 11.38 -13.91 -23.20
C ALA A 188 11.44 -15.45 -23.32
N ASN A 189 11.75 -16.13 -22.21
CA ASN A 189 11.89 -17.58 -22.15
C ASN A 189 10.72 -18.27 -21.40
N ALA A 190 9.76 -17.48 -20.90
CA ALA A 190 8.56 -17.91 -20.18
C ALA A 190 8.85 -18.67 -18.88
N ASN A 191 9.99 -18.40 -18.23
CA ASN A 191 10.37 -19.09 -17.00
C ASN A 191 9.86 -18.41 -15.72
N GLY A 192 9.27 -17.23 -15.78
CA GLY A 192 8.74 -16.49 -14.63
C GLY A 192 9.80 -15.89 -13.71
N ILE A 193 11.06 -15.80 -14.17
CA ILE A 193 12.20 -15.21 -13.48
C ILE A 193 12.66 -13.98 -14.27
N GLN A 194 13.08 -12.92 -13.58
CA GLN A 194 13.68 -11.75 -14.21
C GLN A 194 15.12 -12.04 -14.64
N ASP A 195 15.32 -12.42 -15.90
CA ASP A 195 16.64 -12.73 -16.42
C ASP A 195 17.38 -11.48 -16.95
N ALA A 196 18.72 -11.56 -16.94
CA ALA A 196 19.56 -10.49 -17.48
C ALA A 196 19.28 -10.27 -18.98
N GLY A 197 18.95 -9.04 -19.35
CA GLY A 197 18.66 -8.64 -20.73
C GLY A 197 17.17 -8.61 -21.07
N GLU A 198 16.31 -9.12 -20.19
CA GLU A 198 14.86 -8.99 -20.35
C GLU A 198 14.41 -7.54 -20.16
N GLN A 199 13.54 -7.09 -21.06
CA GLN A 199 13.14 -5.69 -21.17
C GLN A 199 11.90 -5.42 -20.31
N GLY A 200 11.80 -4.23 -19.74
CA GLY A 200 10.57 -3.78 -19.08
C GLY A 200 9.43 -3.54 -20.08
N ILE A 201 8.19 -3.67 -19.62
CA ILE A 201 6.99 -3.39 -20.42
C ILE A 201 6.34 -2.11 -19.91
N ALA A 202 6.30 -1.10 -20.78
CA ALA A 202 5.70 0.20 -20.47
C ALA A 202 4.18 0.20 -20.64
N GLY A 203 3.50 1.07 -19.88
CA GLY A 203 2.06 1.32 -20.02
C GLY A 203 1.15 0.22 -19.49
N VAL A 204 1.67 -0.74 -18.72
CA VAL A 204 0.87 -1.76 -18.04
C VAL A 204 0.10 -1.11 -16.91
N THR A 205 -1.22 -1.27 -16.88
CA THR A 205 -2.04 -0.77 -15.78
C THR A 205 -1.85 -1.67 -14.57
N VAL A 206 -1.47 -1.07 -13.45
CA VAL A 206 -1.32 -1.71 -12.15
C VAL A 206 -2.36 -1.12 -11.20
N LYS A 207 -3.12 -1.97 -10.52
CA LYS A 207 -4.15 -1.58 -9.55
C LYS A 207 -3.76 -2.06 -8.17
N LEU A 208 -3.84 -1.15 -7.20
CA LEU A 208 -3.67 -1.44 -5.77
C LEU A 208 -5.03 -1.44 -5.09
N VAL A 209 -5.31 -2.53 -4.39
CA VAL A 209 -6.47 -2.67 -3.50
C VAL A 209 -5.99 -2.93 -2.09
N ARG A 210 -6.87 -2.62 -1.14
CA ARG A 210 -6.65 -2.83 0.28
C ARG A 210 -7.93 -3.33 0.89
N ASP A 211 -7.82 -4.44 1.60
CA ASP A 211 -8.89 -5.03 2.40
C ASP A 211 -9.18 -4.10 3.59
N GLN A 212 -10.14 -3.21 3.34
CA GLN A 212 -10.51 -2.13 4.25
C GLN A 212 -11.41 -2.68 5.33
N ASN A 213 -12.33 -3.56 4.93
CA ASN A 213 -13.37 -4.06 5.81
C ASN A 213 -12.83 -5.17 6.73
N LEU A 214 -11.76 -5.91 6.37
CA LEU A 214 -11.22 -7.10 7.05
C LEU A 214 -12.02 -8.39 6.86
N ASP A 215 -12.72 -8.56 5.74
CA ASP A 215 -13.40 -9.81 5.40
C ASP A 215 -12.55 -10.74 4.51
N GLY A 216 -11.40 -10.24 4.03
CA GLY A 216 -10.46 -10.99 3.20
C GLY A 216 -10.87 -11.08 1.72
N ASP A 217 -11.96 -10.43 1.34
CA ASP A 217 -12.28 -10.07 -0.04
C ASP A 217 -11.62 -8.72 -0.39
N PHE A 218 -11.31 -8.51 -1.67
CA PHE A 218 -10.66 -7.28 -2.16
C PHE A 218 -11.44 -6.65 -3.34
N ASP A 219 -12.63 -7.18 -3.63
CA ASP A 219 -13.45 -6.80 -4.79
C ASP A 219 -14.48 -5.69 -4.48
N ASP A 220 -14.55 -5.20 -3.23
CA ASP A 220 -15.48 -4.14 -2.88
C ASP A 220 -15.07 -2.80 -3.53
N ALA A 221 -16.06 -2.02 -3.97
CA ALA A 221 -15.83 -0.76 -4.68
C ALA A 221 -15.04 0.29 -3.86
N GLY A 222 -15.04 0.18 -2.52
CA GLY A 222 -14.29 1.06 -1.62
C GLY A 222 -12.84 0.65 -1.36
N GLU A 223 -12.42 -0.51 -1.84
CA GLU A 223 -11.10 -1.10 -1.51
C GLU A 223 -10.02 -0.75 -2.51
N GLN A 224 -10.40 -0.23 -3.68
CA GLN A 224 -9.44 0.30 -4.64
C GLN A 224 -8.83 1.60 -4.12
N LEU A 225 -7.55 1.55 -3.77
CA LEU A 225 -6.79 2.73 -3.35
C LEU A 225 -6.29 3.54 -4.53
N GLY A 226 -5.94 2.89 -5.64
CA GLY A 226 -5.43 3.61 -6.79
C GLY A 226 -5.02 2.72 -7.95
N THR A 227 -4.67 3.39 -9.05
CA THR A 227 -4.08 2.77 -10.23
C THR A 227 -2.88 3.59 -10.68
N THR A 228 -1.91 2.92 -11.29
CA THR A 228 -0.75 3.54 -11.94
C THR A 228 -0.43 2.81 -13.23
N THR A 229 0.51 3.33 -14.01
CA THR A 229 1.02 2.67 -15.22
C THR A 229 2.53 2.51 -15.13
N THR A 230 3.04 1.39 -15.61
CA THR A 230 4.49 1.16 -15.68
C THR A 230 5.18 2.16 -16.60
N ASP A 231 6.37 2.59 -16.21
CA ASP A 231 7.21 3.51 -16.99
C ASP A 231 7.90 2.81 -18.19
N ALA A 232 8.73 3.55 -18.92
CA ALA A 232 9.47 3.03 -20.08
C ALA A 232 10.40 1.84 -19.77
N SER A 233 10.82 1.71 -18.51
CA SER A 233 11.66 0.61 -18.01
C SER A 233 10.83 -0.50 -17.36
N GLY A 234 9.50 -0.41 -17.40
CA GLY A 234 8.58 -1.35 -16.80
C GLY A 234 8.34 -1.12 -15.31
N ASN A 235 8.85 -0.04 -14.72
CA ASN A 235 8.76 0.15 -13.28
C ASN A 235 7.46 0.82 -12.86
N TYR A 236 6.97 0.48 -11.66
CA TYR A 236 5.82 1.13 -11.04
C TYR A 236 6.04 1.31 -9.54
N MET A 237 5.28 2.21 -8.92
CA MET A 237 5.36 2.45 -7.48
C MET A 237 4.04 3.04 -6.94
N PHE A 238 3.56 2.49 -5.84
CA PHE A 238 2.57 3.07 -4.95
C PHE A 238 3.26 3.54 -3.68
N LYS A 239 3.06 4.81 -3.33
CA LYS A 239 3.67 5.46 -2.17
C LYS A 239 2.60 5.81 -1.14
N GLY A 240 3.03 6.21 0.05
CA GLY A 240 2.12 6.69 1.09
C GLY A 240 1.17 5.61 1.61
N LEU A 241 1.61 4.36 1.63
CA LEU A 241 0.80 3.25 2.11
C LEU A 241 0.84 3.20 3.63
N THR A 242 -0.32 2.96 4.24
CA THR A 242 -0.40 2.79 5.69
C THR A 242 0.13 1.42 6.08
N PRO A 243 1.12 1.32 6.98
CA PRO A 243 1.65 0.04 7.42
C PRO A 243 0.59 -0.84 8.08
N SER A 244 0.87 -2.15 8.13
CA SER A 244 0.03 -3.17 8.77
C SER A 244 -1.39 -3.32 8.22
N LEU A 245 -1.68 -2.74 7.05
CA LEU A 245 -2.89 -3.03 6.30
C LEU A 245 -2.61 -4.14 5.28
N ASN A 246 -3.68 -4.83 4.88
CA ASN A 246 -3.64 -5.90 3.89
C ASN A 246 -3.75 -5.26 2.52
N TYR A 247 -2.78 -5.51 1.65
CA TYR A 247 -2.76 -4.99 0.28
C TYR A 247 -2.70 -6.13 -0.72
N GLN A 248 -3.26 -5.90 -1.90
CA GLN A 248 -3.09 -6.77 -3.05
C GLN A 248 -2.91 -5.94 -4.32
N VAL A 249 -2.05 -6.42 -5.22
CA VAL A 249 -1.74 -5.76 -6.48
C VAL A 249 -2.24 -6.63 -7.61
N SER A 250 -2.84 -5.99 -8.62
CA SER A 250 -3.24 -6.65 -9.85
C SER A 250 -2.69 -5.94 -11.08
N PHE A 251 -2.40 -6.71 -12.11
CA PHE A 251 -1.83 -6.25 -13.36
C PHE A 251 -2.81 -6.52 -14.51
N SER A 252 -2.93 -5.58 -15.45
CA SER A 252 -3.61 -5.83 -16.72
C SER A 252 -2.72 -6.61 -17.68
N LEU A 253 -3.28 -7.48 -18.52
CA LEU A 253 -2.54 -8.07 -19.64
C LEU A 253 -2.11 -6.95 -20.63
N PRO A 254 -0.81 -6.72 -20.88
CA PRO A 254 -0.36 -5.69 -21.82
C PRO A 254 -0.74 -6.02 -23.26
N ALA A 255 -0.97 -4.96 -24.06
CA ALA A 255 -1.19 -5.12 -25.49
C ALA A 255 0.04 -5.75 -26.17
N GLY A 256 -0.19 -6.73 -27.05
CA GLY A 256 0.88 -7.45 -27.74
C GLY A 256 1.48 -8.62 -26.95
N TYR A 257 0.90 -8.94 -25.78
CA TYR A 257 1.24 -10.13 -24.99
C TYR A 257 0.03 -11.07 -24.88
N GLU A 258 0.28 -12.36 -24.97
CA GLU A 258 -0.78 -13.38 -24.91
C GLU A 258 -0.94 -13.98 -23.51
N ARG A 259 0.13 -14.04 -22.72
CA ARG A 259 0.15 -14.78 -21.45
C ARG A 259 0.96 -14.07 -20.37
N THR A 260 0.56 -14.31 -19.13
CA THR A 260 1.37 -13.98 -17.94
C THR A 260 2.26 -15.17 -17.58
N SER A 261 3.46 -14.88 -17.11
CA SER A 261 4.41 -15.87 -16.65
C SER A 261 3.93 -16.54 -15.36
N PRO A 262 4.17 -17.85 -15.19
CA PRO A 262 3.73 -18.57 -14.01
C PRO A 262 4.39 -18.00 -12.76
N ARG A 263 3.69 -18.10 -11.63
CA ARG A 263 4.28 -17.81 -10.33
C ARG A 263 5.33 -18.88 -10.01
N GLN A 264 6.58 -18.45 -9.80
CA GLN A 264 7.64 -19.34 -9.36
C GLN A 264 7.49 -19.64 -7.86
N ALA A 265 7.55 -20.92 -7.49
CA ALA A 265 7.38 -21.43 -6.13
C ALA A 265 8.70 -21.99 -5.56
N ASP A 266 9.84 -21.56 -6.09
CA ASP A 266 11.18 -22.03 -5.74
C ASP A 266 11.67 -21.57 -4.34
N GLY A 267 10.77 -21.05 -3.50
CA GLY A 267 11.09 -20.50 -2.19
C GLY A 267 11.70 -19.10 -2.24
N SER A 268 11.84 -18.49 -3.43
CA SER A 268 12.25 -17.09 -3.60
C SER A 268 11.08 -16.16 -3.92
N ALA A 269 9.85 -16.59 -3.63
CA ALA A 269 8.67 -15.72 -3.59
C ALA A 269 8.97 -14.49 -2.69
N GLY A 270 8.89 -13.29 -3.26
CA GLY A 270 9.27 -12.04 -2.59
C GLY A 270 10.75 -11.62 -2.75
N SER A 271 11.54 -12.28 -3.61
CA SER A 271 12.93 -11.88 -3.91
C SER A 271 13.06 -10.70 -4.89
N GLY A 272 11.95 -10.16 -5.41
CA GLY A 272 11.94 -9.10 -6.43
C GLY A 272 12.39 -9.56 -7.82
N ALA A 273 12.54 -10.88 -8.02
CA ALA A 273 13.02 -11.45 -9.27
C ALA A 273 12.05 -12.47 -9.88
N ASN A 274 10.86 -12.66 -9.29
CA ASN A 274 9.88 -13.67 -9.72
C ASN A 274 8.56 -13.03 -10.11
N SER A 275 7.81 -13.68 -11.00
CA SER A 275 6.48 -13.24 -11.37
C SER A 275 5.47 -13.58 -10.27
N ASP A 276 4.62 -12.64 -9.90
CA ASP A 276 3.40 -12.83 -9.11
C ASP A 276 2.15 -12.99 -10.00
N ALA A 277 2.35 -13.18 -11.31
CA ALA A 277 1.29 -13.28 -12.31
C ALA A 277 0.37 -12.05 -12.32
N LEU A 278 -0.91 -12.22 -12.66
CA LEU A 278 -1.86 -11.10 -12.75
C LEU A 278 -2.36 -10.57 -11.40
N LEU A 279 -2.21 -11.35 -10.32
CA LEU A 279 -2.73 -11.02 -9.00
C LEU A 279 -1.77 -11.53 -7.93
N SER A 280 -1.24 -10.60 -7.12
CA SER A 280 -0.32 -10.93 -6.05
C SER A 280 -1.00 -11.71 -4.92
N SER A 281 -0.19 -12.36 -4.08
CA SER A 281 -0.67 -12.69 -2.72
C SER A 281 -0.94 -11.42 -1.92
N VAL A 282 -1.76 -11.54 -0.88
CA VAL A 282 -1.94 -10.47 0.10
C VAL A 282 -0.61 -10.17 0.80
N VAL A 283 -0.26 -8.89 0.91
CA VAL A 283 0.93 -8.42 1.61
C VAL A 283 0.56 -7.50 2.76
N VAL A 284 1.37 -7.56 3.81
CA VAL A 284 1.28 -6.68 4.98
C VAL A 284 2.63 -6.00 5.14
N LEU A 285 2.62 -4.66 5.15
CA LEU A 285 3.85 -3.86 5.09
C LEU A 285 4.31 -3.37 6.45
N ALA A 286 5.61 -3.43 6.71
CA ALA A 286 6.28 -2.79 7.83
C ALA A 286 6.31 -1.25 7.71
N PRO A 287 6.35 -0.50 8.83
CA PRO A 287 6.57 0.93 8.78
C PRO A 287 7.89 1.27 8.08
N GLY A 288 7.81 2.06 7.02
CA GLY A 288 8.96 2.39 6.17
C GLY A 288 9.38 1.28 5.20
N GLU A 289 8.61 0.18 5.09
CA GLU A 289 8.91 -0.87 4.13
C GLU A 289 8.72 -0.37 2.70
N LYS A 290 9.75 -0.57 1.89
CA LYS A 290 9.64 -0.53 0.44
C LYS A 290 9.63 -1.96 -0.08
N ASN A 291 8.43 -2.49 -0.33
CA ASN A 291 8.28 -3.82 -0.88
C ASN A 291 8.52 -3.77 -2.40
N THR A 292 9.67 -4.31 -2.82
CA THR A 292 10.06 -4.46 -4.23
C THR A 292 9.94 -5.91 -4.69
N GLY A 293 8.98 -6.65 -4.14
CA GLY A 293 8.85 -8.08 -4.35
C GLY A 293 7.61 -8.48 -5.16
N ILE A 294 6.86 -7.51 -5.70
CA ILE A 294 5.61 -7.74 -6.43
C ILE A 294 5.78 -7.35 -7.88
N ASP A 295 5.96 -8.35 -8.73
CA ASP A 295 6.31 -8.14 -10.15
C ASP A 295 5.45 -8.99 -11.08
N ALA A 296 5.40 -8.65 -12.36
CA ALA A 296 4.70 -9.46 -13.36
C ALA A 296 5.50 -9.67 -14.65
N GLY A 297 5.72 -10.94 -15.00
CA GLY A 297 6.28 -11.34 -16.28
C GLY A 297 5.18 -11.59 -17.31
N PHE A 298 5.43 -11.20 -18.57
CA PHE A 298 4.55 -11.50 -19.70
C PHE A 298 5.33 -12.02 -20.90
N TYR A 299 4.72 -12.95 -21.64
CA TYR A 299 5.35 -13.58 -22.79
C TYR A 299 4.34 -13.87 -23.90
N ASN A 300 4.88 -14.12 -25.10
CA ASN A 300 4.12 -14.62 -26.25
C ASN A 300 4.46 -16.09 -26.48
N GLY A 301 3.45 -16.90 -26.78
CA GLY A 301 3.69 -18.29 -27.13
C GLY A 301 4.51 -18.41 -28.41
N ALA A 302 5.41 -19.38 -28.49
CA ALA A 302 5.96 -19.80 -29.77
C ALA A 302 4.90 -20.60 -30.54
N SER A 303 4.67 -20.26 -31.80
CA SER A 303 3.90 -21.12 -32.71
C SER A 303 4.83 -22.11 -33.39
N LEU A 304 4.54 -23.41 -33.28
CA LEU A 304 5.12 -24.41 -34.16
C LEU A 304 4.16 -24.69 -35.30
N GLY A 305 4.61 -24.43 -36.53
CA GLY A 305 3.83 -24.66 -37.74
C GLY A 305 4.74 -24.82 -38.95
N ASP A 306 4.27 -25.61 -39.92
CA ASP A 306 4.72 -25.65 -41.31
C ASP A 306 3.93 -26.76 -42.02
N ARG A 307 4.37 -27.22 -43.19
CA ARG A 307 3.76 -28.36 -43.89
C ARG A 307 4.15 -29.70 -43.25
N VAL A 308 3.19 -30.60 -43.03
CA VAL A 308 3.51 -32.04 -43.05
C VAL A 308 3.38 -32.49 -44.49
N TRP A 309 4.39 -33.16 -45.01
CA TRP A 309 4.36 -33.75 -46.35
C TRP A 309 4.56 -35.26 -46.27
N LEU A 310 4.11 -35.96 -47.30
CA LEU A 310 4.45 -37.36 -47.49
C LEU A 310 5.83 -37.41 -48.15
N ASP A 311 6.84 -37.87 -47.41
CA ASP A 311 8.19 -38.12 -47.92
C ASP A 311 8.17 -39.38 -48.80
N ALA A 312 7.90 -39.20 -50.08
CA ALA A 312 7.65 -40.30 -51.01
C ALA A 312 8.94 -41.01 -51.39
N ASN A 313 10.10 -40.36 -51.23
CA ASN A 313 11.40 -40.87 -51.62
C ASN A 313 12.31 -41.19 -50.42
N ALA A 314 11.80 -41.04 -49.19
CA ALA A 314 12.45 -41.31 -47.92
C ALA A 314 13.77 -40.56 -47.72
N ASN A 315 13.90 -39.34 -48.26
CA ASN A 315 15.14 -38.57 -48.20
C ASN A 315 15.18 -37.55 -47.04
N GLY A 316 14.08 -37.40 -46.28
CA GLY A 316 13.98 -36.46 -45.17
C GLY A 316 14.02 -34.99 -45.58
N ARG A 317 13.78 -34.67 -46.85
CA ARG A 317 13.67 -33.31 -47.40
C ARG A 317 12.27 -33.10 -47.94
N GLN A 318 11.85 -31.85 -47.98
CA GLN A 318 10.61 -31.46 -48.64
C GLN A 318 10.92 -31.12 -50.10
N ASP A 319 10.52 -31.98 -51.02
CA ASP A 319 10.76 -31.84 -52.45
C ASP A 319 9.55 -31.29 -53.22
N ASP A 320 9.81 -30.71 -54.40
CA ASP A 320 8.76 -30.24 -55.32
C ASP A 320 7.90 -31.44 -55.79
N GLY A 321 6.60 -31.37 -55.49
CA GLY A 321 5.61 -32.39 -55.86
C GLY A 321 5.14 -33.27 -54.71
N GLU A 322 5.79 -33.24 -53.55
CA GLU A 322 5.35 -34.01 -52.39
C GLU A 322 4.08 -33.43 -51.78
N THR A 323 2.99 -34.18 -51.76
CA THR A 323 1.68 -33.70 -51.28
C THR A 323 1.67 -33.50 -49.76
N GLY A 324 0.88 -32.52 -49.29
CA GLY A 324 0.64 -32.34 -47.86
C GLY A 324 -0.11 -33.53 -47.26
N ALA A 325 0.32 -33.99 -46.08
CA ALA A 325 -0.36 -35.04 -45.34
C ALA A 325 -1.54 -34.44 -44.55
N ALA A 326 -2.74 -34.46 -45.14
CA ALA A 326 -3.95 -33.96 -44.51
C ALA A 326 -4.46 -34.88 -43.39
N GLY A 327 -5.02 -34.30 -42.33
CA GLY A 327 -5.69 -35.04 -41.25
C GLY A 327 -4.78 -35.58 -40.13
N GLN A 328 -3.48 -35.34 -40.18
CA GLN A 328 -2.54 -35.74 -39.13
C GLN A 328 -2.72 -34.86 -37.89
N GLN A 329 -2.97 -35.47 -36.72
CA GLN A 329 -2.99 -34.72 -35.46
C GLN A 329 -1.56 -34.52 -34.97
N ARG A 330 -1.22 -33.26 -34.65
CA ARG A 330 0.09 -32.92 -34.09
C ARG A 330 -0.02 -32.81 -32.58
N HIS A 331 0.70 -33.66 -31.86
CA HIS A 331 0.87 -33.53 -30.43
C HIS A 331 2.29 -33.03 -30.16
N ALA A 332 2.43 -31.76 -29.77
CA ALA A 332 3.72 -31.23 -29.31
C ALA A 332 3.87 -31.52 -27.82
N HIS A 333 4.90 -32.28 -27.46
CA HIS A 333 5.30 -32.48 -26.07
C HIS A 333 6.58 -31.70 -25.81
N ALA A 334 6.48 -30.70 -24.93
CA ALA A 334 7.65 -30.07 -24.34
C ALA A 334 8.23 -31.00 -23.25
N ARG A 335 9.50 -31.35 -23.38
CA ARG A 335 10.32 -31.89 -22.29
C ARG A 335 11.52 -30.96 -22.09
N ASP A 336 12.06 -30.89 -20.87
CA ASP A 336 13.09 -29.94 -20.41
C ASP A 336 14.41 -29.89 -21.22
N ALA A 337 14.55 -30.67 -22.30
CA ALA A 337 15.71 -30.65 -23.19
C ALA A 337 15.37 -30.53 -24.70
N GLY A 338 14.11 -30.26 -25.05
CA GLY A 338 13.69 -30.06 -26.44
C GLY A 338 12.21 -30.33 -26.68
N LEU A 339 11.64 -29.62 -27.65
CA LEU A 339 10.28 -29.82 -28.12
C LEU A 339 10.26 -30.99 -29.11
N ALA A 340 9.56 -32.07 -28.77
CA ALA A 340 9.31 -33.18 -29.69
C ALA A 340 7.88 -33.08 -30.23
N VAL A 341 7.74 -33.01 -31.55
CA VAL A 341 6.44 -33.12 -32.22
C VAL A 341 6.21 -34.58 -32.57
N VAL A 342 5.21 -35.19 -31.96
CA VAL A 342 4.75 -36.53 -32.32
C VAL A 342 3.56 -36.37 -33.28
N LEU A 343 3.69 -36.98 -34.45
CA LEU A 343 2.60 -37.11 -35.42
C LEU A 343 1.88 -38.43 -35.14
N THR A 344 0.55 -38.37 -35.00
CA THR A 344 -0.33 -39.54 -34.81
C THR A 344 -1.46 -39.53 -35.80
#